data_AF-A0A919Q3S9-F1
#
_entry.id   AF-A0A919Q3S9-F1
#
_cell.length_a   1.000
_cell.length_b   1.000
_cell.length_c   1.000
_cell.angle_alpha   90.00
_cell.angle_beta   90.00
_cell.angle_gamma   90.00
#
_symmetry.space_group_name_H-M   'P 1'
#
loop_
_entity.id
_entity.type
_entity.pdbx_description
1 polymer ?
#
loop_
_entity_poly.entity_id
_entity_poly.type
_entity_poly.pdbx_seq_one_letter_code
_entity_poly.pdbx_strand_id
1 'polypeptide(L)'
;MTEARPRPWTGALLGLLLGVVATGLLWLTGVIPPDRLSLFGILAVCIVGAMALTTQRLSAARGGGITVIVIASLLGGVALTGIPEFVSGGALSERCTFQGTSSQEADPVSPADTSALDPFDVTTTDTVEWMGTVPETATEAAVDVGLEVGGFTIPLYSTTYASPSGSTDWGGTVDVASALAEFKDQYAFDLTGTYHFSAQIEGEGDGCTGAGYARVLAPSAFGGVMLAVLWALLAVLLVAIIVVAVVVRRSISHADALAATTSRDLPPEDSIGTGGPIEDDPSRGRTGGAGAAGAAAGASAAGGGAARRDDDAPATSTNADAGAVHAQTPPGQAGVSPEPEPEPEPEREPEPLPSEADQPTVTESSGDGGGPETEASAGQTPAPEEGPAPEDDPRSGRS
;
A
#
# COMPACT_ATOMS: atom_id res chain seq x y z
N MET A 1 -34.59 1.44 -33.01
CA MET A 1 -33.73 0.42 -32.37
C MET A 1 -32.38 1.05 -32.11
N THR A 2 -32.01 1.31 -30.86
CA THR A 2 -30.68 1.82 -30.52
C THR A 2 -29.70 0.66 -30.60
N GLU A 3 -28.88 0.63 -31.65
CA GLU A 3 -27.77 -0.33 -31.77
C GLU A 3 -26.94 -0.32 -30.49
N ALA A 4 -26.78 -1.51 -29.89
CA ALA A 4 -25.93 -1.72 -28.73
C ALA A 4 -24.46 -1.56 -29.17
N ARG A 5 -23.99 -0.33 -29.29
CA ARG A 5 -22.57 -0.06 -29.56
C ARG A 5 -21.73 -0.48 -28.36
N PRO A 6 -20.62 -1.22 -28.55
CA PRO A 6 -19.70 -1.53 -27.47
C PRO A 6 -19.17 -0.24 -26.85
N ARG A 7 -19.22 -0.16 -25.51
CA ARG A 7 -18.75 1.00 -24.74
C ARG A 7 -17.49 0.61 -23.96
N PRO A 8 -16.30 0.58 -24.60
CA PRO A 8 -15.05 0.19 -23.94
C PRO A 8 -14.72 1.08 -22.73
N TRP A 9 -15.17 2.33 -22.76
CA TRP A 9 -15.06 3.28 -21.64
C TRP A 9 -15.80 2.83 -20.38
N THR A 10 -16.92 2.12 -20.50
CA THR A 10 -17.64 1.60 -19.33
C THR A 10 -16.83 0.54 -18.62
N GLY A 11 -16.20 -0.37 -19.38
CA GLY A 11 -15.30 -1.38 -18.83
C GLY A 11 -14.08 -0.76 -18.15
N ALA A 12 -13.45 0.22 -18.81
CA ALA A 12 -12.30 0.93 -18.26
C ALA A 12 -12.64 1.70 -16.97
N LEU A 13 -13.78 2.39 -16.92
CA LEU A 13 -14.23 3.11 -15.73
C LEU A 13 -14.50 2.14 -14.56
N LEU A 14 -15.19 1.02 -14.82
CA LEU A 14 -15.42 -0.02 -13.81
C LEU A 14 -14.10 -0.64 -13.32
N GLY A 15 -13.16 -0.88 -14.22
CA GLY A 15 -11.83 -1.37 -13.87
C GLY A 15 -11.01 -0.38 -13.06
N LEU A 16 -11.09 0.92 -13.38
CA LEU A 16 -10.46 1.97 -12.59
C LEU A 16 -11.04 2.03 -11.18
N LEU A 17 -12.37 2.05 -11.05
CA LEU A 17 -13.04 2.04 -9.75
C LEU A 17 -12.69 0.78 -8.95
N LEU A 18 -12.68 -0.38 -9.59
CA LEU A 18 -12.26 -1.64 -8.98
C LEU A 18 -10.82 -1.56 -8.50
N GLY A 19 -9.90 -1.02 -9.29
CA GLY A 19 -8.50 -0.87 -8.92
C GLY A 19 -8.32 0.08 -7.73
N VAL A 20 -9.00 1.23 -7.70
CA VAL A 20 -8.97 2.16 -6.56
C VAL A 20 -9.46 1.47 -5.28
N VAL A 21 -10.59 0.77 -5.34
CA VAL A 21 -11.14 0.06 -4.17
C VAL A 21 -10.24 -1.09 -3.73
N ALA A 22 -9.70 -1.86 -4.67
CA ALA A 22 -8.79 -2.97 -4.37
C ALA A 22 -7.48 -2.48 -3.74
N THR A 23 -6.87 -1.43 -4.29
CA THR A 23 -5.67 -0.80 -3.71
C THR A 23 -5.98 -0.26 -2.31
N GLY A 24 -7.11 0.44 -2.12
CA GLY A 24 -7.53 0.92 -0.81
C GLY A 24 -7.73 -0.19 0.22
N LEU A 25 -8.33 -1.32 -0.18
CA LEU A 25 -8.47 -2.49 0.70
C LEU A 25 -7.12 -3.10 1.06
N LEU A 26 -6.26 -3.35 0.08
CA LEU A 26 -4.95 -3.97 0.31
C LEU A 26 -4.03 -3.05 1.14
N TRP A 27 -4.14 -1.74 0.96
CA TRP A 27 -3.46 -0.75 1.77
C TRP A 27 -3.96 -0.76 3.21
N LEU A 28 -5.26 -0.52 3.43
CA LEU A 28 -5.83 -0.40 4.78
C LEU A 28 -5.80 -1.72 5.58
N THR A 29 -5.72 -2.86 4.90
CA THR A 29 -5.52 -4.17 5.56
C THR A 29 -4.04 -4.47 5.83
N GLY A 30 -3.11 -3.61 5.43
CA GLY A 30 -1.68 -3.79 5.66
C GLY A 30 -1.04 -4.88 4.83
N VAL A 31 -1.65 -5.24 3.69
CA VAL A 31 -1.13 -6.26 2.77
C VAL A 31 -0.07 -5.66 1.85
N ILE A 32 -0.26 -4.42 1.38
CA ILE A 32 0.72 -3.71 0.55
C ILE A 32 0.79 -2.23 0.93
N PRO A 33 1.97 -1.60 0.90
CA PRO A 33 2.08 -0.14 1.01
C PRO A 33 1.53 0.56 -0.25
N PRO A 34 1.13 1.84 -0.14
CA PRO A 34 0.60 2.63 -1.26
C PRO A 34 1.71 3.21 -2.16
N ASP A 35 2.73 2.42 -2.45
CA ASP A 35 3.86 2.79 -3.32
C ASP A 35 3.45 2.85 -4.80
N ARG A 36 4.34 3.38 -5.65
CA ARG A 36 4.08 3.51 -7.09
C ARG A 36 3.76 2.16 -7.74
N LEU A 37 4.49 1.11 -7.37
CA LEU A 37 4.36 -0.22 -7.97
C LEU A 37 2.97 -0.82 -7.71
N SER A 38 2.54 -0.86 -6.46
CA SER A 38 1.24 -1.42 -6.06
C SER A 38 0.09 -0.59 -6.60
N LEU A 39 0.13 0.73 -6.39
CA LEU A 39 -0.96 1.64 -6.77
C LEU A 39 -1.21 1.61 -8.27
N PHE A 40 -0.18 1.86 -9.09
CA PHE A 40 -0.35 1.93 -10.53
C PHE A 40 -0.45 0.55 -11.19
N GLY A 41 0.21 -0.47 -10.63
CA GLY A 41 0.16 -1.84 -11.13
C GLY A 41 -1.23 -2.47 -11.00
N ILE A 42 -1.85 -2.36 -9.83
CA ILE A 42 -3.20 -2.88 -9.58
C ILE A 42 -4.23 -2.14 -10.45
N LEU A 43 -4.14 -0.81 -10.53
CA LEU A 43 -5.00 -0.01 -11.40
C LEU A 43 -4.90 -0.46 -12.87
N ALA A 44 -3.68 -0.62 -13.40
CA ALA A 44 -3.46 -1.05 -14.77
C ALA A 44 -4.09 -2.43 -15.04
N VAL A 45 -3.86 -3.40 -14.15
CA VAL A 45 -4.40 -4.76 -14.26
C VAL A 45 -5.92 -4.76 -14.19
N CYS A 46 -6.52 -4.03 -13.25
CA CYS A 46 -7.98 -3.95 -13.11
C CYS A 46 -8.65 -3.28 -14.32
N ILE A 47 -8.05 -2.22 -14.87
CA ILE A 47 -8.54 -1.55 -16.09
C ILE A 47 -8.53 -2.52 -17.28
N VAL A 48 -7.40 -3.20 -17.53
CA VAL A 48 -7.28 -4.17 -18.64
C VAL A 48 -8.22 -5.36 -18.44
N GLY A 49 -8.28 -5.91 -17.22
CA GLY A 49 -9.13 -7.03 -16.87
C GLY A 49 -10.62 -6.73 -17.06
N ALA A 50 -11.11 -5.62 -16.50
CA ALA A 50 -12.50 -5.21 -16.65
C ALA A 50 -12.85 -4.86 -18.10
N MET A 51 -11.93 -4.23 -18.83
CA MET A 51 -12.09 -3.95 -20.26
C MET A 51 -12.17 -5.24 -21.08
N ALA A 52 -11.31 -6.22 -20.81
CA ALA A 52 -11.32 -7.52 -21.48
C ALA A 52 -12.61 -8.32 -21.20
N LEU A 53 -13.09 -8.31 -19.95
CA LEU A 53 -14.33 -8.99 -19.57
C LEU A 53 -15.58 -8.37 -20.21
N THR A 54 -15.58 -7.04 -20.36
CA THR A 54 -16.72 -6.29 -20.91
C THR A 54 -16.65 -6.11 -22.44
N THR A 55 -15.51 -6.40 -23.07
CA THR A 55 -15.28 -6.24 -24.51
C THR A 55 -14.98 -7.58 -25.18
N GLN A 56 -16.00 -8.33 -25.57
CA GLN A 56 -15.83 -9.68 -26.17
C GLN A 56 -15.36 -9.68 -27.64
N ARG A 57 -15.44 -8.55 -28.35
CA ARG A 57 -14.96 -8.41 -29.74
C ARG A 57 -14.04 -7.20 -29.86
N LEU A 58 -12.75 -7.39 -29.63
CA LEU A 58 -11.71 -6.36 -29.80
C LEU A 58 -11.72 -5.74 -31.22
N SER A 59 -12.11 -6.53 -32.23
CA SER A 59 -12.23 -6.06 -33.61
C SER A 59 -13.29 -4.96 -33.81
N ALA A 60 -14.32 -4.91 -32.96
CA ALA A 60 -15.37 -3.90 -33.01
C ALA A 60 -15.04 -2.64 -32.18
N ALA A 61 -14.04 -2.71 -31.30
CA ALA A 61 -13.66 -1.63 -30.37
C ALA A 61 -12.33 -0.95 -30.74
N ARG A 62 -11.92 -1.02 -32.03
CA ARG A 62 -10.58 -0.66 -32.50
C ARG A 62 -10.05 0.70 -32.01
N GLY A 63 -10.89 1.73 -31.92
CA GLY A 63 -10.45 3.05 -31.42
C GLY A 63 -10.31 3.09 -29.90
N GLY A 64 -11.44 2.97 -29.19
CA GLY A 64 -11.47 3.13 -27.74
C GLY A 64 -10.69 2.07 -26.98
N GLY A 65 -10.60 0.84 -27.49
CA GLY A 65 -9.85 -0.22 -26.85
C GLY A 65 -8.34 0.04 -26.84
N ILE A 66 -7.79 0.55 -27.96
CA ILE A 66 -6.38 0.91 -28.04
C ILE A 66 -6.06 2.03 -27.03
N THR A 67 -6.91 3.06 -26.94
CA THR A 67 -6.72 4.15 -25.96
C THR A 67 -6.65 3.64 -24.53
N VAL A 68 -7.54 2.73 -24.13
CA VAL A 68 -7.54 2.14 -22.78
C VAL A 68 -6.27 1.33 -22.52
N ILE A 69 -5.82 0.54 -23.50
CA ILE A 69 -4.58 -0.24 -23.39
C ILE A 69 -3.37 0.69 -23.26
N VAL A 70 -3.31 1.78 -24.03
CA VAL A 70 -2.23 2.77 -23.92
C VAL A 70 -2.21 3.40 -22.54
N ILE A 71 -3.37 3.84 -22.01
CA ILE A 71 -3.47 4.40 -20.66
C ILE A 71 -3.00 3.39 -19.61
N ALA A 72 -3.50 2.15 -19.67
CA ALA A 72 -3.09 1.10 -18.73
C ALA A 72 -1.60 0.75 -18.85
N SER A 73 -1.04 0.79 -20.05
CA SER A 73 0.39 0.55 -20.27
C SER A 73 1.24 1.69 -19.72
N LEU A 74 0.79 2.94 -19.83
CA LEU A 74 1.45 4.09 -19.21
C LEU A 74 1.44 3.97 -17.68
N LEU A 75 0.30 3.61 -17.08
CA LEU A 75 0.21 3.33 -15.64
C LEU A 75 1.13 2.17 -15.25
N GLY A 76 1.14 1.08 -16.03
CA GLY A 76 2.08 -0.03 -15.83
C GLY A 76 3.54 0.41 -15.91
N GLY A 77 3.88 1.32 -16.82
CA GLY A 77 5.21 1.92 -16.92
C GLY A 77 5.60 2.72 -15.66
N VAL A 78 4.68 3.53 -15.12
CA VAL A 78 4.89 4.24 -13.84
C VAL A 78 4.98 3.27 -12.66
N ALA A 79 4.22 2.18 -12.68
CA ALA A 79 4.35 1.14 -11.66
C ALA A 79 5.77 0.56 -11.62
N LEU A 80 6.37 0.30 -12.79
CA LEU A 80 7.72 -0.24 -12.89
C LEU A 80 8.80 0.72 -12.35
N THR A 81 8.56 2.04 -12.33
CA THR A 81 9.51 2.97 -11.71
C THR A 81 9.53 2.87 -10.19
N GLY A 82 8.53 2.21 -9.57
CA GLY A 82 8.49 1.94 -8.13
C GLY A 82 9.18 0.65 -7.69
N ILE A 83 9.76 -0.14 -8.61
CA ILE A 83 10.48 -1.37 -8.24
C ILE A 83 11.66 -1.07 -7.29
N PRO A 84 12.50 -0.05 -7.53
CA PRO A 84 13.61 0.25 -6.62
C PRO A 84 13.13 0.54 -5.20
N GLU A 85 12.05 1.32 -5.06
CA GLU A 85 11.43 1.67 -3.77
C GLU A 85 10.98 0.41 -3.01
N PHE A 86 10.33 -0.52 -3.71
CA PHE A 86 9.84 -1.77 -3.12
C PHE A 86 10.96 -2.73 -2.69
N VAL A 87 12.11 -2.69 -3.38
CA VAL A 87 13.23 -3.63 -3.17
C VAL A 87 14.31 -3.07 -2.24
N SER A 88 14.47 -1.74 -2.18
CA SER A 88 15.51 -1.10 -1.35
C SER A 88 15.24 -1.21 0.14
N GLY A 89 13.97 -1.39 0.54
CA GLY A 89 13.57 -1.30 1.94
C GLY A 89 13.74 0.11 2.48
N GLY A 90 13.72 0.23 3.80
CA GLY A 90 14.08 1.45 4.49
C GLY A 90 15.58 1.73 4.44
N ALA A 91 15.96 2.95 4.79
CA ALA A 91 17.34 3.40 4.81
C ALA A 91 17.53 4.42 5.93
N LEU A 92 18.77 4.54 6.41
CA LEU A 92 19.17 5.57 7.35
C LEU A 92 20.55 6.08 6.93
N SER A 93 20.76 7.39 7.01
CA SER A 93 22.07 8.00 6.74
C SER A 93 23.15 7.38 7.64
N GLU A 94 24.31 7.04 7.07
CA GLU A 94 25.35 6.18 7.69
C GLU A 94 25.83 6.59 9.09
N ARG A 95 25.66 7.85 9.48
CA ARG A 95 26.12 8.39 10.76
C ARG A 95 25.03 8.53 11.82
N CYS A 96 23.80 8.20 11.47
CA CYS A 96 22.66 8.32 12.37
C CYS A 96 22.22 6.92 12.77
N THR A 97 21.73 6.79 14.00
CA THR A 97 21.04 5.59 14.43
C THR A 97 19.62 5.95 14.80
N PHE A 98 18.69 5.04 14.54
CA PHE A 98 17.31 5.13 14.99
C PHE A 98 16.82 3.72 15.17
N GLN A 99 16.22 3.42 16.32
CA GLN A 99 15.68 2.11 16.64
C GLN A 99 14.38 2.32 17.42
N GLY A 100 13.39 1.46 17.14
CA GLY A 100 12.12 1.45 17.85
C GLY A 100 11.78 0.05 18.36
N THR A 101 11.03 -0.01 19.45
CA THR A 101 10.42 -1.24 19.99
C THR A 101 8.92 -1.03 20.18
N SER A 102 8.13 -2.08 19.94
CA SER A 102 6.68 -2.07 20.11
C SER A 102 6.22 -3.29 20.92
N SER A 103 4.91 -3.43 21.14
CA SER A 103 4.38 -4.65 21.76
C SER A 103 4.48 -5.88 20.85
N GLN A 104 4.62 -5.66 19.54
CA GLN A 104 4.76 -6.72 18.54
C GLN A 104 6.24 -7.03 18.26
N GLU A 105 7.10 -6.02 18.34
CA GLU A 105 8.54 -6.11 18.10
C GLU A 105 9.30 -5.77 19.39
N ALA A 106 9.59 -6.80 20.18
CA ALA A 106 10.29 -6.65 21.45
C ALA A 106 11.78 -6.32 21.27
N ASP A 107 12.38 -6.77 20.17
CA ASP A 107 13.75 -6.45 19.80
C ASP A 107 13.80 -5.10 19.07
N PRO A 108 14.82 -4.25 19.29
CA PRO A 108 14.93 -2.96 18.60
C PRO A 108 15.06 -3.12 17.09
N VAL A 109 14.21 -2.44 16.33
CA VAL A 109 14.20 -2.46 14.86
C VAL A 109 14.64 -1.10 14.31
N SER A 110 15.64 -1.10 13.43
CA SER A 110 16.06 0.11 12.70
C SER A 110 15.22 0.34 11.45
N PRO A 111 15.01 1.59 10.99
CA PRO A 111 14.37 1.87 9.71
C PRO A 111 15.02 1.11 8.55
N ALA A 112 16.35 0.96 8.57
CA ALA A 112 17.10 0.22 7.56
C ALA A 112 16.81 -1.29 7.53
N ASP A 113 16.25 -1.84 8.62
CA ASP A 113 15.87 -3.25 8.72
C ASP A 113 14.41 -3.49 8.27
N THR A 114 13.66 -2.43 7.99
CA THR A 114 12.26 -2.52 7.54
C THR A 114 12.13 -2.59 6.03
N SER A 115 11.05 -3.22 5.54
CA SER A 115 10.74 -3.24 4.11
C SER A 115 9.23 -3.23 3.86
N ALA A 116 8.83 -3.06 2.59
CA ALA A 116 7.43 -3.14 2.19
C ALA A 116 6.74 -4.48 2.56
N LEU A 117 7.51 -5.57 2.66
CA LEU A 117 7.03 -6.91 3.00
C LEU A 117 7.23 -7.26 4.49
N ASP A 118 8.13 -6.54 5.16
CA ASP A 118 8.50 -6.75 6.55
C ASP A 118 8.55 -5.39 7.28
N PRO A 119 7.38 -4.77 7.50
CA PRO A 119 7.30 -3.46 8.15
C PRO A 119 7.44 -3.58 9.66
N PHE A 120 7.80 -2.48 10.33
CA PHE A 120 7.73 -2.39 11.79
C PHE A 120 6.25 -2.40 12.25
N ASP A 121 5.85 -3.47 12.94
CA ASP A 121 4.45 -3.66 13.35
C ASP A 121 4.11 -2.92 14.65
N VAL A 122 2.99 -2.20 14.62
CA VAL A 122 2.42 -1.53 15.79
C VAL A 122 0.90 -1.74 15.85
N THR A 123 0.36 -1.91 17.06
CA THR A 123 -1.08 -1.90 17.29
C THR A 123 -1.59 -0.47 17.49
N THR A 124 -2.90 -0.25 17.33
CA THR A 124 -3.52 1.07 17.55
C THR A 124 -3.47 1.55 19.01
N THR A 125 -3.04 0.70 19.94
CA THR A 125 -2.94 0.99 21.37
C THR A 125 -1.52 0.81 21.89
N ASP A 126 -0.54 0.64 21.00
CA ASP A 126 0.85 0.48 21.40
C ASP A 126 1.45 1.78 21.92
N THR A 127 2.47 1.63 22.76
CA THR A 127 3.44 2.68 23.04
C THR A 127 4.75 2.28 22.39
N VAL A 128 5.24 3.09 21.46
CA VAL A 128 6.51 2.87 20.77
C VAL A 128 7.60 3.59 21.56
N GLU A 129 8.53 2.83 22.12
CA GLU A 129 9.77 3.38 22.65
C GLU A 129 10.76 3.49 21.50
N TRP A 130 11.42 4.64 21.39
CA TRP A 130 12.39 4.89 20.34
C TRP A 130 13.64 5.56 20.91
N MET A 131 14.76 5.27 20.26
CA MET A 131 16.03 5.92 20.50
C MET A 131 16.75 6.17 19.19
N GLY A 132 17.54 7.23 19.14
CA GLY A 132 18.37 7.55 18.01
C GLY A 132 19.59 8.36 18.42
N THR A 133 20.60 8.33 17.55
CA THR A 133 21.80 9.13 17.73
C THR A 133 22.07 9.94 16.47
N VAL A 134 22.47 11.20 16.67
CA VAL A 134 22.88 12.12 15.61
C VAL A 134 24.40 12.38 15.74
N PRO A 135 25.13 12.59 14.62
CA PRO A 135 26.59 12.67 14.65
C PRO A 135 27.15 13.91 15.36
N GLU A 136 26.39 15.00 15.40
CA GLU A 136 26.83 16.28 15.95
C GLU A 136 25.84 16.79 16.99
N THR A 137 26.37 17.46 18.01
CA THR A 137 25.57 18.07 19.06
C THR A 137 24.86 19.29 18.49
N ALA A 138 23.57 19.16 18.17
CA ALA A 138 22.76 20.28 17.73
C ALA A 138 22.07 20.93 18.93
N THR A 139 22.20 22.25 19.08
CA THR A 139 21.46 23.00 20.12
C THR A 139 19.96 23.05 19.80
N GLU A 140 19.63 23.09 18.51
CA GLU A 140 18.30 22.99 17.96
C GLU A 140 18.31 22.02 16.77
N ALA A 141 17.29 21.18 16.66
CA ALA A 141 17.08 20.29 15.53
C ALA A 141 15.66 20.43 14.99
N ALA A 142 15.53 20.74 13.70
CA ALA A 142 14.24 20.69 13.01
C ALA A 142 13.98 19.25 12.58
N VAL A 143 12.80 18.73 12.90
CA VAL A 143 12.39 17.36 12.56
C VAL A 143 11.17 17.45 11.66
N ASP A 144 11.30 16.91 10.46
CA ASP A 144 10.23 16.77 9.50
C ASP A 144 9.93 15.28 9.27
N VAL A 145 8.66 14.91 9.40
CA VAL A 145 8.18 13.55 9.12
C VAL A 145 7.14 13.63 8.01
N GLY A 146 7.36 12.84 6.97
CA GLY A 146 6.50 12.70 5.81
C GLY A 146 6.01 11.28 5.63
N LEU A 147 4.86 11.15 4.96
CA LEU A 147 4.33 9.90 4.46
C LEU A 147 4.51 9.84 2.95
N GLU A 148 5.20 8.82 2.46
CA GLU A 148 5.36 8.57 1.03
C GLU A 148 4.12 7.84 0.48
N VAL A 149 3.44 8.46 -0.49
CA VAL A 149 2.27 7.89 -1.18
C VAL A 149 2.43 8.07 -2.69
N GLY A 150 2.54 6.97 -3.43
CA GLY A 150 2.78 7.03 -4.88
C GLY A 150 4.09 7.76 -5.24
N GLY A 151 5.05 7.78 -4.32
CA GLY A 151 6.30 8.53 -4.40
C GLY A 151 6.12 10.05 -4.40
N PHE A 152 5.11 10.52 -3.66
CA PHE A 152 4.99 11.89 -3.21
C PHE A 152 5.02 11.90 -1.68
N THR A 153 5.81 12.80 -1.10
CA THR A 153 5.86 13.02 0.35
C THR A 153 4.70 13.91 0.79
N ILE A 154 3.85 13.40 1.68
CA ILE A 154 2.80 14.15 2.37
C ILE A 154 3.35 14.53 3.75
N PRO A 155 3.58 15.81 4.05
CA PRO A 155 4.09 16.21 5.36
C PRO A 155 3.05 15.87 6.44
N LEU A 156 3.48 15.15 7.46
CA LEU A 156 2.65 14.77 8.61
C LEU A 156 2.93 15.68 9.81
N TYR A 157 4.21 15.89 10.10
CA TYR A 157 4.65 16.55 11.30
C TYR A 157 5.93 17.33 11.01
N SER A 158 6.03 18.54 11.56
CA SER A 158 7.21 19.39 11.49
C SER A 158 7.34 20.11 12.81
N THR A 159 8.50 20.00 13.46
CA THR A 159 8.75 20.63 14.75
C THR A 159 10.21 21.01 14.89
N THR A 160 10.53 21.80 15.92
CA THR A 160 11.90 22.11 16.29
C THR A 160 12.09 21.75 17.76
N TYR A 161 13.08 20.91 18.02
CA TYR A 161 13.45 20.52 19.38
C TYR A 161 14.71 21.27 19.78
N ALA A 162 14.67 21.97 20.91
CA ALA A 162 15.86 22.44 21.57
C ALA A 162 16.48 21.29 22.38
N SER A 163 17.75 20.96 22.13
CA SER A 163 18.48 19.98 22.94
C SER A 163 19.03 20.69 24.18
N PRO A 164 18.53 20.38 25.40
CA PRO A 164 18.92 21.12 26.60
C PRO A 164 20.37 20.87 27.03
N SER A 165 21.10 19.93 26.41
CA SER A 165 22.40 19.47 26.90
C SER A 165 23.47 19.23 25.82
N GLY A 166 23.19 19.57 24.55
CA GLY A 166 24.10 19.18 23.46
C GLY A 166 24.29 17.66 23.41
N SER A 167 23.25 16.89 23.72
CA SER A 167 23.28 15.42 23.63
C SER A 167 23.20 14.98 22.16
N THR A 168 24.00 13.98 21.80
CA THR A 168 23.87 13.25 20.52
C THR A 168 22.80 12.16 20.60
N ASP A 169 22.40 11.75 21.80
CA ASP A 169 21.46 10.67 22.04
C ASP A 169 20.07 11.27 22.34
N TRP A 170 19.09 10.80 21.59
CA TRP A 170 17.71 11.26 21.60
C TRP A 170 16.81 10.04 21.76
N GLY A 171 15.71 10.19 22.47
CA GLY A 171 14.79 9.08 22.66
C GLY A 171 13.53 9.53 23.38
N GLY A 172 12.54 8.64 23.37
CA GLY A 172 11.29 8.89 24.02
C GLY A 172 10.28 7.78 23.76
N THR A 173 9.04 8.07 24.13
CA THR A 173 7.91 7.19 23.94
C THR A 173 6.83 7.91 23.14
N VAL A 174 6.25 7.23 22.17
CA VAL A 174 5.10 7.72 21.41
C VAL A 174 3.91 6.83 21.71
N ASP A 175 2.84 7.41 22.24
CA ASP A 175 1.55 6.73 22.35
C ASP A 175 0.86 6.73 20.97
N VAL A 176 0.77 5.55 20.36
CA VAL A 176 0.21 5.39 19.01
C VAL A 176 -1.26 5.80 18.99
N ALA A 177 -2.03 5.54 20.06
CA ALA A 177 -3.43 5.91 20.12
C ALA A 177 -3.62 7.43 20.02
N SER A 178 -2.83 8.20 20.77
CA SER A 178 -2.85 9.66 20.73
C SER A 178 -2.44 10.20 19.35
N ALA A 179 -1.36 9.67 18.76
CA ALA A 179 -0.91 10.09 17.43
C ALA A 179 -1.96 9.79 16.34
N LEU A 180 -2.60 8.62 16.40
CA LEU A 180 -3.68 8.25 15.49
C LEU A 180 -4.92 9.14 15.65
N ALA A 181 -5.24 9.55 16.89
CA ALA A 181 -6.34 10.47 17.15
C ALA A 181 -6.09 11.86 16.55
N GLU A 182 -4.89 12.41 16.74
CA GLU A 182 -4.50 13.69 16.13
C GLU A 182 -4.55 13.63 14.59
N PHE A 183 -4.00 12.56 14.01
CA PHE A 183 -4.06 12.33 12.58
C PHE A 183 -5.52 12.24 12.08
N LYS A 184 -6.39 11.52 12.80
CA LYS A 184 -7.80 11.39 12.45
C LYS A 184 -8.53 12.73 12.52
N ASP A 185 -8.24 13.56 13.51
CA ASP A 185 -8.85 14.88 13.65
C ASP A 185 -8.42 15.81 12.49
N GLN A 186 -7.19 15.68 12.01
CA GLN A 186 -6.67 16.47 10.89
C GLN A 186 -7.19 16.01 9.53
N TYR A 187 -7.23 14.69 9.28
CA TYR A 187 -7.48 14.15 7.93
C TYR A 187 -8.83 13.43 7.79
N ALA A 188 -9.59 13.28 8.88
CA ALA A 188 -10.92 12.66 8.92
C ALA A 188 -10.97 11.17 8.50
N PHE A 189 -9.85 10.44 8.62
CA PHE A 189 -9.82 8.98 8.43
C PHE A 189 -8.89 8.28 9.42
N ASP A 190 -9.18 7.01 9.71
CA ASP A 190 -8.36 6.16 10.57
C ASP A 190 -7.12 5.68 9.82
N LEU A 191 -5.93 5.92 10.38
CA LEU A 191 -4.66 5.46 9.81
C LEU A 191 -4.45 3.98 10.19
N THR A 192 -4.71 3.07 9.26
CA THR A 192 -4.50 1.62 9.38
C THR A 192 -3.88 1.10 8.09
N GLY A 193 -2.97 0.13 8.20
CA GLY A 193 -2.27 -0.42 7.04
C GLY A 193 -0.76 -0.22 7.08
N THR A 194 -0.10 -0.48 5.95
CA THR A 194 1.36 -0.34 5.79
C THR A 194 1.68 1.01 5.17
N TYR A 195 2.65 1.70 5.75
CA TYR A 195 3.02 3.06 5.40
C TYR A 195 4.54 3.17 5.26
N HIS A 196 4.97 3.94 4.26
CA HIS A 196 6.36 4.29 4.06
C HIS A 196 6.56 5.71 4.59
N PHE A 197 7.34 5.86 5.64
CA PHE A 197 7.66 7.14 6.25
C PHE A 197 9.02 7.62 5.79
N SER A 198 9.13 8.91 5.56
CA SER A 198 10.39 9.62 5.44
C SER A 198 10.54 10.57 6.63
N ALA A 199 11.74 10.65 7.16
CA ALA A 199 12.08 11.54 8.25
C ALA A 199 13.38 12.27 7.92
N GLN A 200 13.41 13.56 8.21
CA GLN A 200 14.59 14.39 8.07
C GLN A 200 14.79 15.17 9.36
N ILE A 201 16.03 15.18 9.85
CA ILE A 201 16.46 15.96 10.99
C ILE A 201 17.53 16.93 10.50
N GLU A 202 17.21 18.22 10.47
CA GLU A 202 18.14 19.28 10.14
C GLU A 202 18.72 19.91 11.41
N GLY A 203 20.04 19.94 11.52
CA GLY A 203 20.77 20.57 12.62
C GLY A 203 21.89 21.48 12.10
N GLU A 204 22.80 21.90 12.99
CA GLU A 204 23.93 22.78 12.64
C GLU A 204 24.96 22.12 11.68
N GLY A 205 24.91 20.80 11.50
CA GLY A 205 25.81 20.01 10.64
C GLY A 205 25.10 19.25 9.52
N ASP A 206 25.72 18.16 9.05
CA ASP A 206 25.11 17.24 8.08
C ASP A 206 23.88 16.57 8.73
N GLY A 207 22.68 16.95 8.31
CA GLY A 207 21.42 16.41 8.85
C GLY A 207 21.27 14.89 8.70
N CYS A 208 20.38 14.30 9.47
CA CYS A 208 20.02 12.89 9.36
C CYS A 208 18.82 12.73 8.44
N THR A 209 18.87 11.76 7.52
CA THR A 209 17.70 11.35 6.75
C THR A 209 17.46 9.87 6.95
N GLY A 210 16.19 9.52 7.13
CA GLY A 210 15.75 8.15 7.30
C GLY A 210 14.48 7.91 6.51
N ALA A 211 14.31 6.68 6.05
CA ALA A 211 13.07 6.19 5.50
C ALA A 211 12.83 4.78 6.04
N GLY A 212 11.57 4.45 6.33
CA GLY A 212 11.23 3.15 6.92
C GLY A 212 9.78 2.80 6.70
N TYR A 213 9.47 1.53 6.86
CA TYR A 213 8.13 1.00 6.74
C TYR A 213 7.58 0.67 8.12
N ALA A 214 6.38 1.16 8.43
CA ALA A 214 5.64 0.74 9.61
C ALA A 214 4.21 0.34 9.23
N ARG A 215 3.67 -0.65 9.93
CA ARG A 215 2.31 -1.14 9.72
C ARG A 215 1.49 -0.98 11.00
N VAL A 216 0.43 -0.20 10.88
CA VAL A 216 -0.57 -0.05 11.94
C VAL A 216 -1.62 -1.14 11.75
N LEU A 217 -1.61 -2.14 12.63
CA LEU A 217 -2.49 -3.28 12.55
C LEU A 217 -3.94 -2.86 12.83
N ALA A 218 -4.83 -3.12 11.88
CA ALA A 218 -6.26 -2.96 12.10
C ALA A 218 -6.75 -4.01 13.13
N PRO A 219 -7.68 -3.66 14.03
CA PRO A 219 -8.20 -4.61 15.01
C PRO A 219 -8.95 -5.79 14.36
N SER A 220 -9.44 -5.60 13.12
CA SER A 220 -9.95 -6.68 12.28
C SER A 220 -10.00 -6.26 10.80
N ALA A 221 -10.11 -7.23 9.88
CA ALA A 221 -10.27 -6.97 8.45
C ALA A 221 -11.55 -6.20 8.06
N PHE A 222 -12.49 -6.09 8.99
CA PHE A 222 -13.72 -5.29 8.88
C PHE A 222 -13.77 -4.17 9.93
N GLY A 223 -12.64 -3.89 10.58
CA GLY A 223 -12.53 -2.94 11.67
C GLY A 223 -12.65 -1.51 11.14
N GLY A 224 -13.69 -0.80 11.55
CA GLY A 224 -13.91 0.58 11.14
C GLY A 224 -14.83 0.73 9.93
N VAL A 225 -15.45 1.91 9.85
CA VAL A 225 -16.46 2.23 8.83
C VAL A 225 -15.85 2.24 7.42
N MET A 226 -14.61 2.71 7.27
CA MET A 226 -13.93 2.80 5.98
C MET A 226 -13.71 1.43 5.34
N LEU A 227 -13.14 0.46 6.08
CA LEU A 227 -12.94 -0.91 5.59
C LEU A 227 -14.28 -1.57 5.24
N ALA A 228 -15.31 -1.41 6.09
CA ALA A 228 -16.64 -1.94 5.81
C ALA A 228 -17.24 -1.38 4.51
N VAL A 229 -17.12 -0.06 4.28
CA VAL A 229 -17.56 0.60 3.04
C VAL A 229 -16.79 0.09 1.83
N LEU A 230 -15.47 -0.05 1.92
CA LEU A 230 -14.64 -0.54 0.82
C LEU A 230 -14.99 -1.99 0.44
N TRP A 231 -15.21 -2.88 1.42
CA TRP A 231 -15.67 -4.24 1.16
C TRP A 231 -17.05 -4.27 0.49
N ALA A 232 -17.98 -3.44 0.96
CA ALA A 232 -19.30 -3.31 0.34
C ALA A 232 -19.21 -2.79 -1.11
N LEU A 233 -18.38 -1.77 -1.35
CA LEU A 233 -18.12 -1.23 -2.68
C LEU A 233 -17.48 -2.27 -3.60
N LEU A 234 -16.51 -3.06 -3.09
CA LEU A 234 -15.91 -4.15 -3.84
C LEU A 234 -16.97 -5.17 -4.27
N ALA A 235 -17.81 -5.62 -3.34
CA ALA A 235 -18.89 -6.56 -3.65
C ALA A 235 -19.86 -6.01 -4.71
N VAL A 236 -20.28 -4.75 -4.58
CA VAL A 236 -21.16 -4.07 -5.54
C VAL A 236 -20.50 -3.94 -6.92
N LEU A 237 -19.22 -3.55 -6.97
CA LEU A 237 -18.48 -3.40 -8.22
C LEU A 237 -18.31 -4.75 -8.93
N LEU A 238 -17.98 -5.82 -8.20
CA LEU A 238 -17.87 -7.17 -8.76
C LEU A 238 -19.21 -7.62 -9.36
N VAL A 239 -20.31 -7.44 -8.64
CA VAL A 239 -21.66 -7.75 -9.16
C VAL A 239 -21.98 -6.92 -10.41
N ALA A 240 -21.68 -5.62 -10.41
CA ALA A 240 -21.91 -4.75 -11.56
C ALA A 240 -21.10 -5.20 -12.79
N ILE A 241 -19.82 -5.53 -12.62
CA ILE A 241 -18.95 -6.06 -13.70
C ILE A 241 -19.52 -7.36 -14.25
N ILE A 242 -19.93 -8.29 -13.38
CA ILE A 242 -20.54 -9.58 -13.78
C ILE A 242 -21.83 -9.34 -14.57
N VAL A 243 -22.73 -8.47 -14.08
CA VAL A 243 -24.00 -8.16 -14.76
C VAL A 243 -23.73 -7.56 -16.14
N VAL A 244 -22.84 -6.58 -16.25
CA VAL A 244 -22.48 -5.97 -17.54
C VAL A 244 -21.88 -7.01 -18.48
N ALA A 245 -20.96 -7.85 -18.00
CA ALA A 245 -20.35 -8.92 -18.80
C ALA A 245 -21.40 -9.93 -19.30
N VAL A 246 -22.36 -10.32 -18.46
CA VAL A 246 -23.46 -11.22 -18.83
C VAL A 246 -24.40 -10.57 -19.84
N VAL A 247 -24.77 -9.30 -19.66
CA VAL A 247 -25.62 -8.56 -20.60
C VAL A 247 -24.94 -8.43 -21.98
N VAL A 248 -23.64 -8.11 -22.01
CA VAL A 248 -22.86 -8.07 -23.25
C VAL A 248 -22.80 -9.46 -23.91
N ARG A 249 -22.60 -10.52 -23.13
CA ARG A 249 -22.60 -11.90 -23.66
C ARG A 249 -23.94 -12.27 -24.27
N ARG A 250 -25.03 -11.96 -23.56
CA ARG A 250 -26.40 -12.25 -24.01
C ARG A 250 -26.74 -11.47 -25.27
N SER A 251 -26.37 -10.19 -25.35
CA SER A 251 -26.66 -9.36 -26.52
C SER A 251 -25.98 -9.89 -27.79
N ILE A 252 -24.72 -10.34 -27.68
CA ILE A 252 -23.98 -10.95 -28.79
C ILE A 252 -24.64 -12.27 -29.20
N SER A 253 -24.98 -13.14 -28.24
CA SER A 253 -25.64 -14.40 -28.56
C SER A 253 -26.99 -14.22 -29.26
N HIS A 254 -27.75 -13.17 -28.92
CA HIS A 254 -28.99 -12.83 -29.61
C HIS A 254 -28.74 -12.27 -31.02
N ALA A 255 -27.73 -11.41 -31.20
CA ALA A 255 -27.37 -10.89 -32.51
C ALA A 255 -26.90 -12.01 -33.46
N ASP A 256 -26.10 -12.95 -32.96
CA ASP A 256 -25.62 -14.10 -33.72
C ASP A 256 -26.79 -15.04 -34.09
N ALA A 257 -27.76 -15.24 -33.19
CA ALA A 257 -28.96 -16.03 -33.47
C ALA A 257 -29.85 -15.39 -34.55
N LEU A 258 -30.06 -14.06 -34.50
CA LEU A 258 -30.83 -13.33 -35.51
C LEU A 258 -30.14 -13.29 -36.89
N ALA A 259 -28.81 -13.21 -36.90
CA ALA A 259 -28.03 -13.31 -38.14
C ALA A 259 -28.16 -14.71 -38.77
N ALA A 260 -28.13 -15.77 -37.94
CA ALA A 260 -28.31 -17.14 -38.40
C ALA A 260 -29.71 -17.42 -38.97
N THR A 261 -30.77 -16.81 -38.43
CA THR A 261 -32.14 -16.94 -39.00
C THR A 261 -32.28 -16.17 -40.30
N THR A 262 -31.71 -14.95 -40.38
CA THR A 262 -31.82 -14.10 -41.59
C THR A 262 -31.12 -14.72 -42.80
N SER A 263 -29.98 -15.40 -42.58
CA SER A 263 -29.27 -16.11 -43.66
C SER A 263 -30.02 -17.32 -44.23
N ARG A 264 -31.06 -17.83 -43.53
CA ARG A 264 -31.80 -19.04 -43.93
C ARG A 264 -33.04 -18.75 -44.76
N ASP A 265 -33.55 -17.51 -44.69
CA ASP A 265 -34.76 -17.07 -45.42
C ASP A 265 -34.44 -16.37 -46.75
N LEU A 266 -33.16 -16.28 -47.15
CA LEU A 266 -32.84 -15.96 -48.53
C LEU A 266 -33.25 -17.17 -49.38
N PRO A 267 -34.24 -17.03 -50.29
CA PRO A 267 -34.63 -18.12 -51.17
C PRO A 267 -33.39 -18.63 -51.90
N PRO A 268 -33.28 -19.95 -52.18
CA PRO A 268 -32.22 -20.44 -53.04
C PRO A 268 -32.25 -19.56 -54.29
N GLU A 269 -31.15 -18.87 -54.57
CA GLU A 269 -30.97 -18.29 -55.90
C GLU A 269 -31.08 -19.49 -56.84
N ASP A 270 -32.27 -19.65 -57.44
CA ASP A 270 -32.47 -20.55 -58.54
C ASP A 270 -31.38 -20.20 -59.52
N SER A 271 -30.51 -21.17 -59.75
CA SER A 271 -29.47 -21.15 -60.73
C SER A 271 -30.11 -20.79 -62.08
N ILE A 272 -30.13 -19.50 -62.40
CA ILE A 272 -30.31 -19.04 -63.78
C ILE A 272 -28.99 -19.40 -64.46
N GLY A 273 -28.91 -20.66 -64.85
CA GLY A 273 -28.00 -21.14 -65.87
C GLY A 273 -28.38 -20.48 -67.18
N THR A 274 -27.90 -19.25 -67.39
CA THR A 274 -27.74 -18.72 -68.74
C THR A 274 -26.27 -18.84 -69.07
N GLY A 275 -25.92 -19.99 -69.63
CA GLY A 275 -24.67 -20.16 -70.35
C GLY A 275 -24.64 -19.16 -71.50
N GLY A 276 -23.93 -18.06 -71.29
CA GLY A 276 -23.37 -17.25 -72.36
C GLY A 276 -21.94 -17.72 -72.61
N PRO A 277 -21.55 -18.02 -73.87
CA PRO A 277 -20.19 -18.43 -74.18
C PRO A 277 -19.23 -17.28 -73.85
N ILE A 278 -18.20 -17.60 -73.05
CA ILE A 278 -17.09 -16.72 -72.75
C ILE A 278 -16.27 -16.60 -74.03
N GLU A 279 -16.37 -15.46 -74.69
CA GLU A 279 -15.36 -15.01 -75.65
C GLU A 279 -14.05 -14.78 -74.89
N ASP A 280 -13.01 -15.47 -75.35
CA ASP A 280 -11.62 -15.27 -74.96
C ASP A 280 -11.23 -13.79 -75.13
N ASP A 281 -10.94 -13.09 -74.03
CA ASP A 281 -10.17 -11.84 -74.05
C ASP A 281 -8.75 -12.10 -73.50
N PRO A 282 -7.76 -12.39 -74.39
CA PRO A 282 -6.38 -12.57 -73.99
C PRO A 282 -5.64 -11.23 -74.09
N SER A 283 -5.92 -10.22 -73.25
CA SER A 283 -5.13 -8.97 -73.26
C SER A 283 -5.28 -8.09 -72.01
N ARG A 284 -4.43 -8.32 -71.00
CA ARG A 284 -3.78 -7.35 -70.04
C ARG A 284 -3.63 -8.02 -68.67
N GLY A 285 -2.44 -8.51 -68.30
CA GLY A 285 -1.29 -7.69 -67.88
C GLY A 285 -1.27 -7.61 -66.35
N ARG A 286 -0.77 -8.64 -65.65
CA ARG A 286 0.60 -8.76 -65.10
C ARG A 286 1.06 -7.55 -64.27
N THR A 287 0.87 -7.66 -62.96
CA THR A 287 1.79 -7.30 -61.85
C THR A 287 1.30 -8.11 -60.63
N GLY A 288 1.92 -9.21 -60.18
CA GLY A 288 3.24 -9.31 -59.54
C GLY A 288 3.16 -8.69 -58.13
N GLY A 289 3.28 -9.37 -56.99
CA GLY A 289 3.58 -10.75 -56.65
C GLY A 289 3.66 -10.94 -55.11
N ALA A 290 3.83 -12.20 -54.69
CA ALA A 290 4.35 -12.72 -53.41
C ALA A 290 3.72 -12.18 -52.10
N GLY A 291 3.11 -12.98 -51.21
CA GLY A 291 3.49 -14.31 -50.77
C GLY A 291 4.49 -14.22 -49.62
N ALA A 292 4.03 -14.39 -48.38
CA ALA A 292 4.82 -14.99 -47.28
C ALA A 292 3.96 -15.16 -46.02
N ALA A 293 3.78 -16.42 -45.64
CA ALA A 293 3.44 -16.83 -44.29
C ALA A 293 4.60 -16.48 -43.34
N GLY A 294 4.29 -15.96 -42.16
CA GLY A 294 5.26 -15.75 -41.08
C GLY A 294 4.86 -16.56 -39.86
N ALA A 295 5.40 -17.77 -39.76
CA ALA A 295 5.54 -18.50 -38.51
C ALA A 295 6.72 -17.89 -37.74
N ALA A 296 6.56 -17.62 -36.44
CA ALA A 296 7.66 -17.23 -35.56
C ALA A 296 7.71 -18.20 -34.38
N ALA A 297 8.64 -19.16 -34.48
CA ALA A 297 9.22 -19.87 -33.36
C ALA A 297 10.73 -19.56 -33.39
N GLY A 298 11.31 -19.29 -32.22
CA GLY A 298 12.77 -19.27 -32.03
C GLY A 298 13.30 -18.03 -31.31
N ALA A 299 13.24 -18.04 -29.98
CA ALA A 299 14.15 -17.27 -29.15
C ALA A 299 15.29 -18.20 -28.74
N SER A 300 16.50 -17.97 -29.28
CA SER A 300 17.79 -18.44 -28.75
C SER A 300 18.92 -17.83 -29.58
N ALA A 301 19.67 -16.88 -29.02
CA ALA A 301 21.08 -16.68 -29.30
C ALA A 301 21.73 -15.83 -28.19
N ALA A 302 22.56 -16.50 -27.41
CA ALA A 302 23.62 -15.91 -26.60
C ALA A 302 24.81 -15.49 -27.48
N GLY A 303 25.65 -14.61 -26.94
CA GLY A 303 26.97 -14.22 -27.47
C GLY A 303 27.03 -12.70 -27.69
N GLY A 304 27.78 -11.90 -26.94
CA GLY A 304 29.17 -12.13 -26.54
C GLY A 304 30.03 -11.19 -27.38
N GLY A 305 30.39 -10.03 -26.84
CA GLY A 305 31.16 -9.01 -27.54
C GLY A 305 31.70 -7.96 -26.59
N ALA A 306 32.89 -8.24 -26.06
CA ALA A 306 33.69 -7.34 -25.25
C ALA A 306 34.07 -6.08 -26.05
N ALA A 307 33.83 -4.90 -25.47
CA ALA A 307 34.54 -3.69 -25.79
C ALA A 307 34.82 -2.92 -24.49
N ARG A 308 36.09 -3.01 -24.11
CA ARG A 308 36.79 -2.30 -23.05
C ARG A 308 36.81 -0.80 -23.38
N ARG A 309 36.33 0.03 -22.45
CA ARG A 309 36.77 1.43 -22.30
C ARG A 309 36.66 1.80 -20.83
N ASP A 310 37.83 1.90 -20.21
CA ASP A 310 38.10 2.69 -19.02
C ASP A 310 37.78 4.16 -19.34
N ASP A 311 37.05 4.83 -18.44
CA ASP A 311 37.26 6.24 -18.08
C ASP A 311 36.49 6.53 -16.79
N ASP A 312 37.27 6.79 -15.74
CA ASP A 312 36.87 7.30 -14.43
C ASP A 312 36.11 8.63 -14.54
N ALA A 313 34.93 8.73 -13.90
CA ALA A 313 34.42 9.97 -13.33
C ALA A 313 33.28 9.67 -12.33
N PRO A 314 33.31 10.25 -11.10
CA PRO A 314 32.23 10.11 -10.15
C PRO A 314 31.00 10.90 -10.62
N ALA A 315 29.88 10.23 -10.74
CA ALA A 315 28.59 10.87 -10.97
C ALA A 315 28.11 11.53 -9.68
N THR A 316 28.47 12.79 -9.48
CA THR A 316 27.71 13.74 -8.67
C THR A 316 26.28 13.78 -9.19
N SER A 317 25.34 13.17 -8.48
CA SER A 317 23.91 13.32 -8.77
C SER A 317 23.41 14.64 -8.19
N THR A 318 23.66 15.73 -8.91
CA THR A 318 22.84 16.94 -8.79
C THR A 318 21.56 16.72 -9.60
N ASN A 319 20.53 16.22 -8.94
CA ASN A 319 19.12 16.30 -9.32
C ASN A 319 18.37 16.59 -8.01
N ALA A 320 17.37 17.43 -7.93
CA ALA A 320 16.86 18.46 -8.81
C ALA A 320 16.06 19.33 -7.85
N ASP A 321 16.27 20.64 -7.98
CA ASP A 321 15.53 21.71 -7.34
C ASP A 321 14.02 21.52 -7.65
N ALA A 322 13.33 20.75 -6.81
CA ALA A 322 11.89 20.63 -6.78
C ALA A 322 11.43 21.70 -5.81
N GLY A 323 10.83 22.74 -6.39
CA GLY A 323 10.56 24.01 -5.73
C GLY A 323 10.06 23.87 -4.30
N ALA A 324 10.66 24.65 -3.42
CA ALA A 324 10.16 24.96 -2.09
C ALA A 324 8.67 25.30 -2.17
N VAL A 325 7.82 24.29 -1.95
CA VAL A 325 6.45 24.50 -1.57
C VAL A 325 6.56 25.10 -0.18
N HIS A 326 6.23 26.38 -0.04
CA HIS A 326 6.00 27.00 1.25
C HIS A 326 5.04 26.09 2.04
N ALA A 327 5.60 25.31 2.96
CA ALA A 327 4.84 24.68 4.02
C ALA A 327 4.15 25.82 4.76
N GLN A 328 2.85 25.98 4.52
CA GLN A 328 2.03 26.76 5.41
C GLN A 328 2.06 26.01 6.73
N THR A 329 2.82 26.53 7.69
CA THR A 329 2.76 26.13 9.09
C THR A 329 1.29 26.05 9.49
N PRO A 330 0.78 24.89 9.93
CA PRO A 330 -0.55 24.78 10.48
C PRO A 330 -0.71 25.82 11.60
N PRO A 331 -1.75 26.67 11.58
CA PRO A 331 -1.97 27.63 12.65
C PRO A 331 -2.47 26.85 13.86
N GLY A 332 -1.60 26.48 14.81
CA GLY A 332 -2.10 25.73 15.97
C GLY A 332 -1.14 25.26 17.05
N GLN A 333 0.18 25.26 16.87
CA GLN A 333 1.10 24.89 17.96
C GLN A 333 2.12 25.99 18.20
N ALA A 334 1.64 27.05 18.86
CA ALA A 334 2.54 27.86 19.69
C ALA A 334 3.07 26.93 20.78
N GLY A 335 4.39 26.84 20.90
CA GLY A 335 5.06 26.00 21.87
C GLY A 335 4.39 26.09 23.23
N VAL A 336 4.14 24.92 23.82
CA VAL A 336 3.92 24.81 25.26
C VAL A 336 5.20 25.33 25.90
N SER A 337 5.21 26.64 26.16
CA SER A 337 6.12 27.26 27.10
C SER A 337 5.97 26.47 28.39
N PRO A 338 7.05 26.00 29.03
CA PRO A 338 6.95 25.25 30.27
C PRO A 338 6.06 26.04 31.22
N GLU A 339 4.97 25.40 31.66
CA GLU A 339 4.04 25.97 32.62
C GLU A 339 4.89 26.43 33.82
N PRO A 340 4.83 27.72 34.21
CA PRO A 340 5.64 28.22 35.32
C PRO A 340 5.38 27.36 36.54
N GLU A 341 6.46 26.90 37.20
CA GLU A 341 6.37 26.13 38.43
C GLU A 341 5.33 26.77 39.34
N PRO A 342 4.30 26.02 39.80
CA PRO A 342 3.27 26.57 40.65
C PRO A 342 3.93 27.18 41.87
N GLU A 343 3.67 28.47 42.11
CA GLU A 343 4.06 29.12 43.36
C GLU A 343 3.59 28.24 44.54
N PRO A 344 4.44 28.03 45.57
CA PRO A 344 4.09 27.17 46.68
C PRO A 344 2.77 27.66 47.31
N GLU A 345 1.75 26.80 47.27
CA GLU A 345 0.47 27.08 47.90
C GLU A 345 0.72 27.45 49.38
N PRO A 346 0.14 28.56 49.87
CA PRO A 346 0.24 28.90 51.28
C PRO A 346 -0.36 27.76 52.11
N GLU A 347 0.41 27.29 53.11
CA GLU A 347 0.04 26.24 54.05
C GLU A 347 -1.40 26.46 54.55
N ARG A 348 -2.33 25.60 54.10
CA ARG A 348 -3.69 25.60 54.63
C ARG A 348 -3.64 25.19 56.10
N GLU A 349 -4.14 26.07 56.96
CA GLU A 349 -4.47 25.75 58.35
C GLU A 349 -5.32 24.46 58.40
N PRO A 350 -5.01 23.51 59.30
CA PRO A 350 -5.72 22.25 59.37
C PRO A 350 -7.20 22.47 59.75
N GLU A 351 -8.10 21.99 58.90
CA GLU A 351 -9.54 21.98 59.17
C GLU A 351 -9.86 21.13 60.42
N PRO A 352 -10.80 21.57 61.26
CA PRO A 352 -11.22 20.82 62.45
C PRO A 352 -11.99 19.56 62.05
N LEU A 353 -11.64 18.45 62.70
CA LEU A 353 -12.23 17.13 62.52
C LEU A 353 -13.77 17.15 62.69
N PRO A 354 -14.53 16.50 61.80
CA PRO A 354 -15.97 16.34 61.95
C PRO A 354 -16.31 15.41 63.12
N SER A 355 -17.23 15.87 63.96
CA SER A 355 -17.76 15.15 65.12
C SER A 355 -18.53 13.90 64.68
N GLU A 356 -18.23 12.77 65.33
CA GLU A 356 -18.98 11.51 65.22
C GLU A 356 -20.46 11.71 65.57
N ALA A 357 -21.34 11.60 64.58
CA ALA A 357 -22.74 11.26 64.78
C ALA A 357 -23.31 10.63 63.50
N ASP A 358 -24.12 9.59 63.70
CA ASP A 358 -24.94 8.86 62.71
C ASP A 358 -24.26 7.74 61.90
N GLN A 359 -24.13 6.58 62.54
CA GLN A 359 -24.12 5.28 61.86
C GLN A 359 -25.56 4.78 61.62
N PRO A 360 -25.94 4.40 60.40
CA PRO A 360 -27.16 3.63 60.16
C PRO A 360 -26.94 2.11 60.32
N THR A 361 -27.88 1.52 61.03
CA THR A 361 -28.04 0.10 61.39
C THR A 361 -28.00 -0.84 60.18
N VAL A 362 -27.14 -1.86 60.25
CA VAL A 362 -27.11 -3.02 59.34
C VAL A 362 -28.18 -4.03 59.75
N THR A 363 -29.08 -4.37 58.82
CA THR A 363 -30.05 -5.46 58.99
C THR A 363 -29.49 -6.74 58.35
N GLU A 364 -29.27 -7.75 59.19
CA GLU A 364 -28.93 -9.12 58.81
C GLU A 364 -30.04 -9.76 57.96
N SER A 365 -29.67 -10.44 56.86
CA SER A 365 -30.54 -11.39 56.17
C SER A 365 -29.73 -12.65 55.87
N SER A 366 -29.94 -13.65 56.72
CA SER A 366 -29.38 -14.99 56.63
C SER A 366 -29.99 -15.74 55.45
N GLY A 367 -29.15 -16.21 54.53
CA GLY A 367 -29.51 -17.08 53.43
C GLY A 367 -28.53 -18.24 53.33
N ASP A 368 -28.88 -19.32 54.03
CA ASP A 368 -28.27 -20.64 54.05
C ASP A 368 -28.47 -21.38 52.70
N GLY A 369 -27.46 -22.11 52.23
CA GLY A 369 -27.51 -22.86 50.98
C GLY A 369 -26.17 -23.51 50.61
N GLY A 370 -26.00 -24.77 51.02
CA GLY A 370 -24.77 -25.55 50.96
C GLY A 370 -24.19 -25.90 49.58
N GLY A 371 -22.96 -26.45 49.65
CA GLY A 371 -22.01 -26.76 48.56
C GLY A 371 -22.41 -27.87 47.56
N PRO A 372 -21.47 -28.64 46.94
CA PRO A 372 -20.14 -29.02 47.45
C PRO A 372 -18.95 -28.87 46.45
N GLU A 373 -17.76 -28.95 47.04
CA GLU A 373 -16.53 -29.65 46.59
C GLU A 373 -16.36 -29.98 45.09
N THR A 374 -15.30 -29.45 44.47
CA THR A 374 -14.50 -30.23 43.51
C THR A 374 -13.04 -29.76 43.48
N GLU A 375 -12.22 -30.58 44.12
CA GLU A 375 -10.87 -31.05 43.76
C GLU A 375 -9.83 -30.10 43.15
N ALA A 376 -8.72 -30.05 43.87
CA ALA A 376 -7.38 -29.68 43.43
C ALA A 376 -6.96 -30.41 42.14
N SER A 377 -6.33 -29.66 41.23
CA SER A 377 -5.42 -30.23 40.23
C SER A 377 -4.09 -29.52 40.34
N ALA A 378 -3.18 -30.18 41.06
CA ALA A 378 -1.77 -29.87 41.09
C ALA A 378 -1.08 -30.70 40.00
N GLY A 379 -0.15 -30.06 39.28
CA GLY A 379 1.01 -30.74 38.71
C GLY A 379 0.92 -31.09 37.23
N GLN A 380 1.59 -30.28 36.41
CA GLN A 380 2.52 -30.83 35.42
C GLN A 380 3.58 -29.81 35.04
N THR A 381 4.76 -30.01 35.64
CA THR A 381 6.04 -29.51 35.16
C THR A 381 6.51 -30.43 34.03
N PRO A 382 6.68 -29.96 32.78
CA PRO A 382 7.51 -30.67 31.83
C PRO A 382 8.98 -30.36 32.10
N ALA A 383 9.78 -31.42 32.21
CA ALA A 383 11.22 -31.40 32.29
C ALA A 383 11.85 -30.80 31.01
N PRO A 384 13.07 -30.25 31.08
CA PRO A 384 13.77 -29.72 29.92
C PRO A 384 14.19 -30.85 28.97
N GLU A 385 13.87 -30.68 27.69
CA GLU A 385 14.38 -31.51 26.59
C GLU A 385 15.89 -31.25 26.43
N GLU A 386 16.70 -32.27 26.71
CA GLU A 386 18.12 -32.30 26.36
C GLU A 386 18.26 -32.29 24.82
N GLY A 387 18.59 -31.13 24.27
CA GLY A 387 19.01 -31.00 22.88
C GLY A 387 20.39 -31.65 22.65
N PRO A 388 20.61 -32.30 21.50
CA PRO A 388 21.86 -33.01 21.20
C PRO A 388 23.05 -32.06 21.03
N ALA A 389 24.22 -32.58 21.40
CA ALA A 389 25.53 -31.92 21.36
C ALA A 389 25.87 -31.32 19.97
N PRO A 390 26.66 -30.23 19.93
CA PRO A 390 27.16 -29.69 18.67
C PRO A 390 28.11 -30.68 18.00
N GLU A 391 27.83 -31.03 16.75
CA GLU A 391 28.77 -31.69 15.85
C GLU A 391 29.92 -30.72 15.53
N ASP A 392 31.13 -31.11 15.93
CA ASP A 392 32.38 -30.54 15.44
C ASP A 392 32.42 -30.67 13.90
N ASP A 393 32.44 -29.55 13.17
CA ASP A 393 32.79 -29.52 11.74
C ASP A 393 34.27 -29.12 11.57
N PRO A 394 35.18 -30.07 11.26
CA PRO A 394 36.55 -29.76 10.92
C PRO A 394 36.65 -29.56 9.41
N ARG A 395 36.42 -28.33 8.94
CA ARG A 395 36.87 -27.90 7.61
C ARG A 395 37.85 -26.74 7.67
N SER A 396 39.05 -27.09 8.14
CA SER A 396 40.27 -26.50 7.63
C SER A 396 40.51 -26.98 6.19
N GLY A 397 40.77 -26.06 5.25
CA GLY A 397 41.60 -26.38 4.09
C GLY A 397 41.19 -25.72 2.77
N ARG A 398 42.12 -24.88 2.27
CA ARG A 398 42.25 -24.30 0.91
C ARG A 398 41.38 -23.05 0.73
N SER A 399 41.94 -21.86 0.47
CA SER A 399 43.03 -21.52 -0.46
C SER A 399 43.74 -20.25 -0.02
#